data_AF-A0A0B4S1X2-F1
#
_entry.id   AF-A0A0B4S1X2-F1
#
_cell.length_a   1.000
_cell.length_b   1.000
_cell.length_c   1.000
_cell.angle_alpha   90.00
_cell.angle_beta   90.00
_cell.angle_gamma   90.00
#
_symmetry.space_group_name_H-M   'P 1'
#
loop_
_entity.id
_entity.type
_entity.pdbx_description
1 polymer ?
#
loop_
_entity_poly.entity_id
_entity_poly.type
_entity_poly.pdbx_seq_one_letter_code
_entity_poly.pdbx_strand_id
1 'polypeptide(L)'
;MKFKIGNSGIVKVITLFDGNDVCGISEELKKYVKENKLFNGKRGEIFSNLGPNSENVILLGLGKEDEISLENIRRAFLSLGKILKSNNVKSCNIEIKKFDGICYKLTAQAMIEGIINVTYAFDNFLKEKKDKFDCEVFFTVLENKIEHVESGIKEIEAIMEAVFMCRDLVNRPANDIYPETLAKFAKEELEKVGVEVEVLEKKQIESLKMDAFLSVAQGSDLPPKFIIMKHLPNKDEKPIVLVGKGLTYDSGGYAIKPATGMVTMKTDMGGSASVISTMYAVGKMKVQRNVIALVASCENMINGHAYRNGDIISSMKGSTIEVINTDAEGRLTLADAIYYGASKLNPECIIDVATLTGACIQALGSRVIGAVSNNDEVFAKIKESADFMGEYLWRFPVYEEHKESVKGKVGDLLNVTAPGTGGAITAGVFLEHFVENTPWVHLDIAGPSYSNSAWGTNPEGASGTPVKTLYNFVKKYNKK
;
A
#
# COMPACT_ATOMS: atom_id res chain seq x y z
N MET A 1 -18.07 2.68 10.54
CA MET A 1 -18.07 4.12 10.88
C MET A 1 -18.62 4.91 9.72
N LYS A 2 -19.33 6.00 10.00
CA LYS A 2 -19.92 6.89 8.98
C LYS A 2 -19.47 8.31 9.26
N PHE A 3 -19.02 9.02 8.23
CA PHE A 3 -18.54 10.39 8.33
C PHE A 3 -19.54 11.34 7.65
N LYS A 4 -20.03 12.34 8.39
CA LYS A 4 -21.09 13.24 7.92
C LYS A 4 -20.75 14.69 8.24
N ILE A 5 -21.26 15.63 7.46
CA ILE A 5 -21.25 17.06 7.82
C ILE A 5 -22.42 17.33 8.77
N GLY A 6 -22.17 18.11 9.83
CA GLY A 6 -23.20 18.52 10.77
C GLY A 6 -22.66 18.74 12.19
N ASN A 7 -23.53 19.23 13.06
CA ASN A 7 -23.23 19.52 14.46
C ASN A 7 -23.88 18.53 15.46
N SER A 8 -24.40 17.41 14.97
CA SER A 8 -24.98 16.35 15.79
C SER A 8 -23.92 15.46 16.45
N GLY A 9 -24.33 14.58 17.36
CA GLY A 9 -23.46 13.61 18.02
C GLY A 9 -23.62 13.66 19.53
N ILE A 10 -23.56 12.48 20.18
CA ILE A 10 -23.75 12.37 21.63
C ILE A 10 -22.51 12.90 22.38
N VAL A 11 -21.32 12.64 21.83
CA VAL A 11 -20.04 13.03 22.43
C VAL A 11 -19.42 14.21 21.69
N LYS A 12 -19.05 15.27 22.40
CA LYS A 12 -18.30 16.39 21.82
C LYS A 12 -16.79 16.11 21.88
N VAL A 13 -16.09 16.22 20.77
CA VAL A 13 -14.62 16.11 20.73
C VAL A 13 -14.01 17.50 20.55
N ILE A 14 -13.11 17.87 21.44
CA ILE A 14 -12.43 19.17 21.44
C ILE A 14 -10.93 18.93 21.24
N THR A 15 -10.38 19.51 20.19
CA THR A 15 -8.95 19.42 19.87
C THR A 15 -8.20 20.63 20.43
N LEU A 16 -7.11 20.38 21.14
CA LEU A 16 -6.28 21.41 21.78
C LEU A 16 -4.79 21.18 21.46
N PHE A 17 -4.05 22.27 21.27
CA PHE A 17 -2.58 22.23 21.19
C PHE A 17 -1.94 22.18 22.58
N ASP A 18 -0.69 21.74 22.63
CA ASP A 18 0.12 21.68 23.84
C ASP A 18 0.28 23.07 24.47
N GLY A 19 -0.04 23.18 25.76
CA GLY A 19 0.03 24.44 26.51
C GLY A 19 -1.15 25.40 26.31
N ASN A 20 -2.08 25.11 25.38
CA ASN A 20 -3.29 25.92 25.23
C ASN A 20 -4.23 25.72 26.42
N ASP A 21 -4.94 26.79 26.79
CA ASP A 21 -5.93 26.70 27.86
C ASP A 21 -7.08 25.77 27.47
N VAL A 22 -7.46 24.87 28.40
CA VAL A 22 -8.60 23.96 28.20
C VAL A 22 -9.87 24.80 28.06
N CYS A 23 -10.63 24.56 27.00
CA CYS A 23 -11.83 25.34 26.68
C CYS A 23 -12.96 24.45 26.15
N GLY A 24 -14.17 25.01 26.08
CA GLY A 24 -15.35 24.34 25.51
C GLY A 24 -16.00 23.26 26.39
N ILE A 25 -15.63 23.24 27.68
CA ILE A 25 -16.19 22.43 28.79
C ILE A 25 -16.61 23.35 29.95
N SER A 26 -17.32 22.84 30.96
CA SER A 26 -17.69 23.62 32.14
C SER A 26 -16.47 24.09 32.94
N GLU A 27 -16.62 25.21 33.65
CA GLU A 27 -15.55 25.76 34.51
C GLU A 27 -15.15 24.80 35.64
N GLU A 28 -16.11 24.01 36.15
CA GLU A 28 -15.84 22.99 37.17
C GLU A 28 -14.93 21.89 36.61
N LEU A 29 -15.27 21.34 35.44
CA LEU A 29 -14.45 20.31 34.80
C LEU A 29 -13.09 20.86 34.37
N LYS A 30 -13.05 22.10 33.85
CA LYS A 30 -11.81 22.78 33.50
C LYS A 30 -10.87 22.92 34.69
N LYS A 31 -11.40 23.36 35.84
CA LYS A 31 -10.63 23.47 37.09
C LYS A 31 -10.11 22.10 37.52
N TYR A 32 -10.96 21.07 37.51
CA TYR A 32 -10.57 19.70 37.86
C TYR A 32 -9.45 19.16 36.96
N VAL A 33 -9.55 19.32 35.65
CA VAL A 33 -8.53 18.88 34.67
C VAL A 33 -7.20 19.57 34.92
N LYS A 34 -7.21 20.88 35.18
CA LYS A 34 -5.99 21.66 35.45
C LYS A 34 -5.33 21.32 36.78
N GLU A 35 -6.09 21.34 37.86
CA GLU A 35 -5.55 21.09 39.22
C GLU A 35 -4.91 19.71 39.33
N ASN A 36 -5.47 18.72 38.64
CA ASN A 36 -4.98 17.35 38.63
C ASN A 36 -4.05 17.03 37.45
N LYS A 37 -3.73 18.02 36.59
CA LYS A 37 -2.85 17.87 35.41
C LYS A 37 -3.24 16.71 34.49
N LEU A 38 -4.55 16.52 34.29
CA LEU A 38 -5.10 15.36 33.56
C LEU A 38 -4.98 15.48 32.04
N PHE A 39 -4.67 16.67 31.53
CA PHE A 39 -4.53 16.94 30.11
C PHE A 39 -3.67 18.18 29.88
N ASN A 40 -2.72 18.12 28.95
CA ASN A 40 -1.85 19.25 28.60
C ASN A 40 -1.85 19.58 27.11
N GLY A 41 -2.46 18.74 26.26
CA GLY A 41 -2.53 18.93 24.81
C GLY A 41 -1.42 18.21 24.03
N LYS A 42 -0.68 17.30 24.67
CA LYS A 42 0.37 16.52 23.99
C LYS A 42 -0.24 15.67 22.87
N ARG A 43 0.51 15.42 21.80
CA ARG A 43 -0.01 14.71 20.62
C ARG A 43 -0.58 13.34 20.99
N GLY A 44 -1.86 13.14 20.72
CA GLY A 44 -2.58 11.89 21.00
C GLY A 44 -2.92 11.67 22.48
N GLU A 45 -2.65 12.64 23.36
CA GLU A 45 -3.16 12.67 24.73
C GLU A 45 -4.68 12.77 24.69
N ILE A 46 -5.35 12.02 25.55
CA ILE A 46 -6.80 12.00 25.64
C ILE A 46 -7.21 12.23 27.09
N PHE A 47 -8.18 13.11 27.28
CA PHE A 47 -9.01 13.13 28.49
C PHE A 47 -10.46 12.89 28.09
N SER A 48 -11.15 11.97 28.76
CA SER A 48 -12.54 11.61 28.47
C SER A 48 -13.40 11.76 29.72
N ASN A 49 -14.43 12.59 29.65
CA ASN A 49 -15.50 12.68 30.65
C ASN A 49 -16.80 12.17 30.02
N LEU A 50 -17.04 10.87 30.16
CA LEU A 50 -18.15 10.14 29.54
C LEU A 50 -18.98 9.43 30.61
N GLY A 51 -20.28 9.27 30.36
CA GLY A 51 -21.19 8.51 31.22
C GLY A 51 -22.30 9.35 31.87
N PRO A 52 -23.08 8.75 32.78
CA PRO A 52 -24.16 9.44 33.49
C PRO A 52 -23.64 10.67 34.23
N ASN A 53 -24.38 11.79 34.15
CA ASN A 53 -24.02 13.07 34.77
C ASN A 53 -22.66 13.66 34.34
N SER A 54 -22.14 13.21 33.19
CA SER A 54 -20.95 13.79 32.55
C SER A 54 -21.32 14.86 31.52
N GLU A 55 -20.33 15.63 31.09
CA GLU A 55 -20.46 16.54 29.95
C GLU A 55 -20.40 15.83 28.58
N ASN A 56 -20.20 14.50 28.54
CA ASN A 56 -19.99 13.72 27.32
C ASN A 56 -18.96 14.35 26.38
N VAL A 57 -17.77 14.64 26.92
CA VAL A 57 -16.70 15.34 26.19
C VAL A 57 -15.41 14.53 26.16
N ILE A 58 -14.71 14.61 25.03
CA ILE A 58 -13.35 14.09 24.87
C ILE A 58 -12.45 15.26 24.46
N LEU A 59 -11.38 15.49 25.22
CA LEU A 59 -10.28 16.37 24.83
C LEU A 59 -9.22 15.54 24.10
N LEU A 60 -8.79 16.00 22.92
CA LEU A 60 -7.73 15.40 22.12
C LEU A 60 -6.57 16.39 21.97
N GLY A 61 -5.38 15.96 22.38
CA GLY A 61 -4.16 16.74 22.20
C GLY A 61 -3.59 16.59 20.79
N LEU A 62 -3.29 17.72 20.14
CA LEU A 62 -2.68 17.77 18.81
C LEU A 62 -1.15 17.85 18.87
N GLY A 63 -0.57 18.12 20.05
CA GLY A 63 0.86 18.40 20.21
C GLY A 63 1.15 19.89 20.04
N LYS A 64 2.40 20.23 19.75
CA LYS A 64 2.77 21.63 19.50
C LYS A 64 2.23 22.11 18.17
N GLU A 65 1.83 23.37 18.13
CA GLU A 65 1.21 23.99 16.95
C GLU A 65 2.18 24.11 15.76
N ASP A 66 3.46 24.43 16.02
CA ASP A 66 4.52 24.54 15.02
C ASP A 66 4.96 23.20 14.42
N GLU A 67 4.62 22.08 15.06
CA GLU A 67 4.88 20.73 14.57
C GLU A 67 3.68 20.14 13.81
N ILE A 68 2.59 20.90 13.59
CA ILE A 68 1.38 20.34 12.97
C ILE A 68 1.64 19.84 11.54
N SER A 69 1.18 18.62 11.26
CA SER A 69 1.33 17.96 9.96
C SER A 69 0.22 16.95 9.75
N LEU A 70 0.00 16.52 8.51
CA LEU A 70 -0.98 15.47 8.20
C LEU A 70 -0.71 14.19 9.00
N GLU A 71 0.55 13.79 9.15
CA GLU A 71 0.91 12.61 9.95
C GLU A 71 0.59 12.79 11.44
N ASN A 72 0.86 13.97 12.00
CA ASN A 72 0.54 14.25 13.40
C ASN A 72 -0.97 14.25 13.66
N ILE A 73 -1.76 14.77 12.71
CA ILE A 73 -3.22 14.69 12.75
C ILE A 73 -3.67 13.23 12.70
N ARG A 74 -3.21 12.43 11.72
CA ARG A 74 -3.57 10.99 11.62
C ARG A 74 -3.31 10.24 12.93
N ARG A 75 -2.15 10.46 13.55
CA ARG A 75 -1.77 9.79 14.81
C ARG A 75 -2.62 10.24 16.00
N ALA A 76 -2.86 11.54 16.15
CA ALA A 76 -3.73 12.05 17.20
C ALA A 76 -5.15 11.46 17.07
N PHE A 77 -5.66 11.41 15.84
CA PHE A 77 -6.99 10.89 15.54
C PHE A 77 -7.10 9.36 15.62
N LEU A 78 -6.00 8.63 15.47
CA LEU A 78 -5.94 7.20 15.85
C LEU A 78 -6.13 7.01 17.36
N SER A 79 -5.51 7.84 18.21
CA SER A 79 -5.74 7.79 19.66
C SER A 79 -7.21 8.06 19.99
N LEU A 80 -7.82 9.03 19.33
CA LEU A 80 -9.26 9.28 19.46
C LEU A 80 -10.09 8.06 19.06
N GLY A 81 -9.81 7.47 17.88
CA GLY A 81 -10.51 6.27 17.41
C GLY A 81 -10.45 5.13 18.43
N LYS A 82 -9.29 4.92 19.09
CA LYS A 82 -9.13 3.87 20.12
C LYS A 82 -10.04 4.12 21.32
N ILE A 83 -10.16 5.36 21.76
CA ILE A 83 -11.02 5.75 22.88
C ILE A 83 -12.50 5.69 22.52
N LEU A 84 -12.87 6.09 21.30
CA LEU A 84 -14.25 5.93 20.80
C LEU A 84 -14.65 4.45 20.80
N LYS A 85 -13.74 3.56 20.34
CA LYS A 85 -13.95 2.11 20.31
C LYS A 85 -14.05 1.50 21.71
N SER A 86 -13.11 1.80 22.61
CA SER A 86 -13.07 1.21 23.96
C SER A 86 -14.29 1.60 24.81
N ASN A 87 -14.86 2.78 24.56
CA ASN A 87 -16.06 3.26 25.25
C ASN A 87 -17.35 3.01 24.46
N ASN A 88 -17.28 2.28 23.33
CA ASN A 88 -18.42 1.96 22.47
C ASN A 88 -19.27 3.20 22.08
N VAL A 89 -18.60 4.33 21.83
CA VAL A 89 -19.26 5.61 21.51
C VAL A 89 -20.03 5.46 20.20
N LYS A 90 -21.32 5.80 20.21
CA LYS A 90 -22.22 5.63 19.05
C LYS A 90 -22.21 6.81 18.08
N SER A 91 -21.99 8.02 18.58
CA SER A 91 -21.80 9.19 17.74
C SER A 91 -21.00 10.28 18.43
N CYS A 92 -20.22 11.03 17.65
CA CYS A 92 -19.49 12.18 18.16
C CYS A 92 -19.48 13.35 17.17
N ASN A 93 -19.26 14.55 17.69
CA ASN A 93 -19.03 15.76 16.89
C ASN A 93 -17.57 16.21 16.99
N ILE A 94 -16.99 16.61 15.87
CA ILE A 94 -15.63 17.15 15.80
C ILE A 94 -15.61 18.38 14.90
N GLU A 95 -14.98 19.46 15.35
CA GLU A 95 -14.75 20.64 14.50
C GLU A 95 -13.55 20.39 13.57
N ILE A 96 -13.73 20.68 12.28
CA ILE A 96 -12.62 20.73 11.32
C ILE A 96 -12.08 22.15 11.29
N LYS A 97 -10.81 22.30 11.68
CA LYS A 97 -10.09 23.58 11.65
C LYS A 97 -9.16 23.66 10.43
N LYS A 98 -8.90 24.88 9.98
CA LYS A 98 -7.80 25.16 9.05
C LYS A 98 -6.51 25.22 9.88
N PHE A 99 -5.47 24.54 9.42
CA PHE A 99 -4.11 24.73 9.95
C PHE A 99 -3.28 25.47 8.91
N ASP A 100 -2.19 26.09 9.34
CA ASP A 100 -1.28 26.70 8.37
C ASP A 100 -0.71 25.63 7.42
N GLY A 101 -0.66 25.94 6.12
CA GLY A 101 -0.28 24.98 5.08
C GLY A 101 -1.22 23.79 4.83
N ILE A 102 -2.29 23.60 5.61
CA ILE A 102 -3.23 22.45 5.47
C ILE A 102 -4.68 22.93 5.33
N CYS A 103 -5.28 22.66 4.17
CA CYS A 103 -6.67 23.07 3.91
C CYS A 103 -7.69 22.13 4.59
N TYR A 104 -8.93 22.59 4.75
CA TYR A 104 -10.04 21.85 5.37
C TYR A 104 -10.22 20.44 4.81
N LYS A 105 -10.09 20.27 3.48
CA LYS A 105 -10.19 18.95 2.84
C LYS A 105 -9.11 18.00 3.37
N LEU A 106 -7.86 18.43 3.40
CA LEU A 106 -6.74 17.59 3.84
C LEU A 106 -6.78 17.32 5.35
N THR A 107 -7.20 18.31 6.15
CA THR A 107 -7.45 18.11 7.58
C THR A 107 -8.48 17.00 7.80
N ALA A 108 -9.62 17.06 7.11
CA ALA A 108 -10.67 16.04 7.21
C ALA A 108 -10.14 14.65 6.82
N GLN A 109 -9.40 14.55 5.72
CA GLN A 109 -8.82 13.29 5.26
C GLN A 109 -7.87 12.69 6.31
N ALA A 110 -6.96 13.48 6.89
CA ALA A 110 -6.05 13.00 7.93
C ALA A 110 -6.77 12.57 9.22
N MET A 111 -7.82 13.30 9.63
CA MET A 111 -8.65 12.93 10.78
C MET A 111 -9.35 11.59 10.56
N ILE A 112 -9.99 11.42 9.41
CA ILE A 112 -10.75 10.22 9.04
C ILE A 112 -9.82 9.02 8.92
N GLU A 113 -8.68 9.17 8.25
CA GLU A 113 -7.66 8.13 8.12
C GLU A 113 -7.20 7.65 9.51
N GLY A 114 -6.92 8.57 10.43
CA GLY A 114 -6.56 8.24 11.81
C GLY A 114 -7.63 7.42 12.52
N ILE A 115 -8.87 7.92 12.53
CA ILE A 115 -9.99 7.29 13.25
C ILE A 115 -10.32 5.91 12.65
N ILE A 116 -10.49 5.82 11.33
CA ILE A 116 -11.06 4.63 10.69
C ILE A 116 -10.17 3.39 10.84
N ASN A 117 -8.85 3.55 11.02
CA ASN A 117 -7.93 2.43 11.22
C ASN A 117 -8.33 1.51 12.40
N VAL A 118 -9.05 2.02 13.41
CA VAL A 118 -9.49 1.20 14.56
C VAL A 118 -10.62 0.22 14.23
N THR A 119 -11.28 0.40 13.08
CA THR A 119 -12.33 -0.51 12.59
C THR A 119 -11.74 -1.72 11.89
N TYR A 120 -10.49 -1.63 11.42
CA TYR A 120 -9.84 -2.76 10.77
C TYR A 120 -9.50 -3.84 11.79
N ALA A 121 -9.88 -5.07 11.47
CA ALA A 121 -9.54 -6.26 12.20
C ALA A 121 -9.50 -7.43 11.23
N PHE A 122 -8.38 -8.14 11.19
CA PHE A 122 -8.28 -9.39 10.47
C PHE A 122 -8.70 -10.54 11.38
N ASP A 123 -9.95 -10.98 11.27
CA ASP A 123 -10.52 -12.08 12.06
C ASP A 123 -11.22 -13.14 11.21
N ASN A 124 -10.96 -13.14 9.90
CA ASN A 124 -11.62 -13.97 8.88
C ASN A 124 -11.64 -15.47 9.23
N PHE A 125 -10.61 -15.94 9.93
CA PHE A 125 -10.46 -17.34 10.34
C PHE A 125 -10.80 -17.63 11.81
N LEU A 126 -11.16 -16.62 12.60
CA LEU A 126 -11.64 -16.84 13.97
C LEU A 126 -13.08 -17.35 13.96
N LYS A 127 -13.39 -18.33 14.81
CA LYS A 127 -14.76 -18.83 15.03
C LYS A 127 -15.64 -17.74 15.66
N GLU A 128 -15.12 -17.08 16.69
CA GLU A 128 -15.73 -15.92 17.32
C GLU A 128 -15.14 -14.66 16.68
N LYS A 129 -15.97 -13.92 15.95
CA LYS A 129 -15.58 -12.66 15.33
C LYS A 129 -15.44 -11.57 16.40
N LYS A 130 -14.54 -10.63 16.16
CA LYS A 130 -14.40 -9.45 17.02
C LYS A 130 -15.62 -8.57 16.86
N ASP A 131 -16.04 -7.91 17.94
CA ASP A 131 -17.14 -6.97 17.89
C ASP A 131 -16.88 -5.87 16.86
N LYS A 132 -17.86 -5.66 15.98
CA LYS A 132 -17.81 -4.56 15.02
C LYS A 132 -18.04 -3.26 15.77
N PHE A 133 -17.07 -2.36 15.64
CA PHE A 133 -17.22 -0.99 16.13
C PHE A 133 -17.85 -0.12 15.04
N ASP A 134 -18.99 0.49 15.37
CA ASP A 134 -19.61 1.50 14.53
C ASP A 134 -19.89 2.77 15.34
N CYS A 135 -19.66 3.91 14.68
CA CYS A 135 -19.79 5.24 15.24
C CYS A 135 -20.05 6.23 14.10
N GLU A 136 -21.03 7.12 14.30
CA GLU A 136 -21.31 8.24 13.41
C GLU A 136 -20.49 9.47 13.85
N VAL A 137 -19.55 9.89 13.00
CA VAL A 137 -18.70 11.06 13.24
C VAL A 137 -19.25 12.23 12.42
N PHE A 138 -19.71 13.25 13.13
CA PHE A 138 -20.20 14.48 12.54
C PHE A 138 -19.11 15.55 12.56
N PHE A 139 -18.88 16.17 11.41
CA PHE A 139 -17.90 17.24 11.24
C PHE A 139 -18.59 18.59 11.16
N THR A 140 -18.27 19.44 12.13
CA THR A 140 -18.64 20.87 12.09
C THR A 140 -17.58 21.61 11.26
N VAL A 141 -18.02 22.32 10.22
CA VAL A 141 -17.14 23.05 9.30
C VAL A 141 -17.83 24.32 8.82
N LEU A 142 -17.05 25.32 8.38
CA LEU A 142 -17.57 26.53 7.75
C LEU A 142 -18.41 26.19 6.50
N GLU A 143 -19.52 26.91 6.32
CA GLU A 143 -20.50 26.68 5.25
C GLU A 143 -19.85 26.68 3.85
N ASN A 144 -18.98 27.66 3.58
CA ASN A 144 -18.25 27.76 2.31
C ASN A 144 -17.12 26.73 2.12
N LYS A 145 -17.00 25.74 3.00
CA LYS A 145 -16.03 24.63 2.93
C LYS A 145 -16.67 23.25 2.93
N ILE A 146 -18.00 23.16 3.06
CA ILE A 146 -18.75 21.90 3.10
C ILE A 146 -18.41 21.01 1.90
N GLU A 147 -18.54 21.51 0.67
CA GLU A 147 -18.29 20.72 -0.55
C GLU A 147 -16.85 20.16 -0.62
N HIS A 148 -15.86 20.94 -0.19
CA HIS A 148 -14.46 20.50 -0.16
C HIS A 148 -14.24 19.37 0.84
N VAL A 149 -14.87 19.45 2.02
CA VAL A 149 -14.79 18.40 3.04
C VAL A 149 -15.56 17.16 2.60
N GLU A 150 -16.75 17.29 2.03
CA GLU A 150 -17.51 16.16 1.48
C GLU A 150 -16.76 15.42 0.37
N SER A 151 -16.10 16.17 -0.53
CA SER A 151 -15.18 15.59 -1.51
C SER A 151 -14.01 14.88 -0.83
N GLY A 152 -13.47 15.45 0.25
CA GLY A 152 -12.42 14.86 1.07
C GLY A 152 -12.83 13.54 1.71
N ILE A 153 -14.01 13.50 2.34
CA ILE A 153 -14.60 12.32 2.98
C ILE A 153 -14.74 11.19 1.96
N LYS A 154 -15.42 11.44 0.84
CA LYS A 154 -15.63 10.43 -0.21
C LYS A 154 -14.31 9.84 -0.71
N GLU A 155 -13.33 10.71 -0.93
CA GLU A 155 -12.01 10.29 -1.41
C GLU A 155 -11.24 9.45 -0.39
N ILE A 156 -11.18 9.86 0.88
CA ILE A 156 -10.42 9.10 1.88
C ILE A 156 -11.12 7.79 2.25
N GLU A 157 -12.46 7.73 2.23
CA GLU A 157 -13.20 6.48 2.42
C GLU A 157 -12.83 5.47 1.32
N ALA A 158 -12.80 5.88 0.05
CA ALA A 158 -12.40 5.01 -1.05
C ALA A 158 -10.93 4.53 -0.91
N ILE A 159 -10.02 5.42 -0.52
CA ILE A 159 -8.62 5.06 -0.27
C ILE A 159 -8.50 4.06 0.89
N MET A 160 -9.21 4.29 2.00
CA MET A 160 -9.10 3.43 3.18
C MET A 160 -9.76 2.07 3.00
N GLU A 161 -10.84 1.98 2.22
CA GLU A 161 -11.37 0.70 1.75
C GLU A 161 -10.34 -0.08 0.93
N ALA A 162 -9.66 0.57 -0.01
CA ALA A 162 -8.57 -0.05 -0.77
C ALA A 162 -7.40 -0.47 0.14
N VAL A 163 -7.02 0.36 1.12
CA VAL A 163 -5.99 -0.02 2.11
C VAL A 163 -6.42 -1.28 2.87
N PHE A 164 -7.66 -1.35 3.37
CA PHE A 164 -8.15 -2.52 4.09
C PHE A 164 -8.25 -3.75 3.19
N MET A 165 -8.68 -3.59 1.93
CA MET A 165 -8.67 -4.64 0.92
C MET A 165 -7.26 -5.22 0.71
N CYS A 166 -6.26 -4.35 0.57
CA CYS A 166 -4.87 -4.76 0.45
C CYS A 166 -4.40 -5.53 1.69
N ARG A 167 -4.78 -5.06 2.88
CA ARG A 167 -4.42 -5.73 4.14
C ARG A 167 -5.08 -7.09 4.27
N ASP A 168 -6.34 -7.23 3.88
CA ASP A 168 -7.05 -8.50 3.89
C ASP A 168 -6.39 -9.50 2.95
N LEU A 169 -6.08 -9.08 1.71
CA LEU A 169 -5.40 -9.93 0.73
C LEU A 169 -4.05 -10.46 1.24
N VAL A 170 -3.20 -9.58 1.79
CA VAL A 170 -1.86 -9.96 2.29
C VAL A 170 -1.91 -10.80 3.56
N ASN A 171 -2.90 -10.58 4.42
CA ASN A 171 -3.04 -11.35 5.67
C ASN A 171 -3.66 -12.74 5.46
N ARG A 172 -4.40 -12.97 4.37
CA ARG A 172 -4.98 -14.27 4.04
C ARG A 172 -3.88 -15.32 3.79
N PRO A 173 -4.08 -16.57 4.27
CA PRO A 173 -3.10 -17.63 4.06
C PRO A 173 -3.09 -18.09 2.60
N ALA A 174 -1.97 -18.66 2.16
CA ALA A 174 -1.79 -19.06 0.76
C ALA A 174 -2.74 -20.17 0.30
N ASN A 175 -3.27 -21.00 1.21
CA ASN A 175 -4.30 -21.99 0.89
C ASN A 175 -5.70 -21.38 0.68
N ASP A 176 -5.84 -20.06 0.82
CA ASP A 176 -7.08 -19.31 0.60
C ASP A 176 -6.91 -18.21 -0.45
N ILE A 177 -5.72 -17.60 -0.55
CA ILE A 177 -5.30 -16.75 -1.68
C ILE A 177 -4.12 -17.40 -2.40
N TYR A 178 -4.44 -18.02 -3.53
CA TYR A 178 -3.55 -18.61 -4.55
C TYR A 178 -3.94 -18.08 -5.95
N PRO A 179 -3.18 -18.35 -7.03
CA PRO A 179 -3.29 -17.57 -8.28
C PRO A 179 -4.70 -17.47 -8.86
N GLU A 180 -5.45 -18.57 -8.87
CA GLU A 180 -6.85 -18.60 -9.32
C GLU A 180 -7.76 -17.72 -8.45
N THR A 181 -7.70 -17.88 -7.13
CA THR A 181 -8.52 -17.07 -6.20
C THR A 181 -8.12 -15.59 -6.19
N LEU A 182 -6.85 -15.25 -6.40
CA LEU A 182 -6.41 -13.87 -6.56
C LEU A 182 -6.99 -13.25 -7.83
N ALA A 183 -6.94 -13.98 -8.96
CA ALA A 183 -7.54 -13.54 -10.21
C ALA A 183 -9.07 -13.37 -10.10
N LYS A 184 -9.73 -14.32 -9.44
CA LYS A 184 -11.16 -14.25 -9.14
C LYS A 184 -11.50 -13.04 -8.27
N PHE A 185 -10.74 -12.83 -7.20
CA PHE A 185 -10.92 -11.67 -6.31
C PHE A 185 -10.78 -10.35 -7.08
N ALA A 186 -9.72 -10.20 -7.87
CA ALA A 186 -9.50 -9.00 -8.67
C ALA A 186 -10.70 -8.73 -9.59
N LYS A 187 -11.19 -9.76 -10.31
CA LYS A 187 -12.36 -9.63 -11.17
C LYS A 187 -13.61 -9.21 -10.40
N GLU A 188 -13.94 -9.92 -9.33
CA GLU A 188 -15.17 -9.69 -8.54
C GLU A 188 -15.20 -8.30 -7.90
N GLU A 189 -14.08 -7.80 -7.39
CA GLU A 189 -14.05 -6.50 -6.71
C GLU A 189 -13.90 -5.31 -7.67
N LEU A 190 -13.15 -5.48 -8.77
CA LEU A 190 -12.83 -4.39 -9.68
C LEU A 190 -13.94 -4.13 -10.71
N GLU A 191 -14.61 -5.17 -11.19
CA GLU A 191 -15.74 -4.99 -12.14
C GLU A 191 -16.91 -4.22 -11.48
N LYS A 192 -17.11 -4.37 -10.16
CA LYS A 192 -18.10 -3.60 -9.37
C LYS A 192 -17.88 -2.09 -9.43
N VAL A 193 -16.63 -1.66 -9.63
CA VAL A 193 -16.25 -0.24 -9.70
C VAL A 193 -15.90 0.22 -11.12
N GLY A 194 -16.24 -0.60 -12.13
CA GLY A 194 -16.10 -0.25 -13.54
C GLY A 194 -14.71 -0.43 -14.13
N VAL A 195 -13.82 -1.17 -13.46
CA VAL A 195 -12.51 -1.56 -13.99
C VAL A 195 -12.66 -2.89 -14.74
N GLU A 196 -12.22 -2.93 -15.99
CA GLU A 196 -12.22 -4.16 -16.80
C GLU A 196 -11.11 -5.10 -16.30
N VAL A 197 -11.41 -6.39 -16.13
CA VAL A 197 -10.42 -7.39 -15.73
C VAL A 197 -10.37 -8.54 -16.74
N GLU A 198 -9.20 -8.72 -17.33
CA GLU A 198 -8.86 -9.82 -18.22
C GLU A 198 -7.87 -10.76 -17.51
N VAL A 199 -8.11 -12.06 -17.55
CA VAL A 199 -7.25 -13.07 -16.93
C VAL A 199 -6.77 -14.01 -18.02
N LEU A 200 -5.47 -14.03 -18.27
CA LEU A 200 -4.86 -14.96 -19.20
C LEU A 200 -4.47 -16.25 -18.47
N GLU A 201 -4.88 -17.36 -19.07
CA GLU A 201 -4.60 -18.72 -18.62
C GLU A 201 -3.23 -19.20 -19.11
N LYS A 202 -2.70 -20.28 -18.52
CA LYS A 202 -1.38 -20.85 -18.84
C LYS A 202 -1.08 -20.92 -20.35
N LYS A 203 -2.00 -21.42 -21.17
CA LYS A 203 -1.81 -21.53 -22.63
C LYS A 203 -1.62 -20.18 -23.34
N GLN A 204 -2.31 -19.14 -22.85
CA GLN A 204 -2.18 -17.78 -23.38
C GLN A 204 -0.84 -17.17 -22.94
N ILE A 205 -0.43 -17.43 -21.69
CA ILE A 205 0.88 -17.02 -21.16
C ILE A 205 2.03 -17.69 -21.96
N GLU A 206 1.92 -18.99 -22.26
CA GLU A 206 2.85 -19.73 -23.13
C GLU A 206 2.91 -19.13 -24.54
N SER A 207 1.76 -18.72 -25.10
CA SER A 207 1.70 -18.09 -26.42
C SER A 207 2.37 -16.72 -26.45
N LEU A 208 2.43 -16.02 -25.31
CA LEU A 208 3.18 -14.77 -25.13
C LEU A 208 4.68 -15.00 -24.90
N LYS A 209 5.13 -16.24 -24.71
CA LYS A 209 6.51 -16.61 -24.39
C LYS A 209 7.03 -15.96 -23.11
N MET A 210 6.17 -15.84 -22.09
CA MET A 210 6.58 -15.38 -20.76
C MET A 210 7.36 -16.46 -20.02
N ASP A 211 8.50 -16.85 -20.60
CA ASP A 211 9.27 -18.03 -20.20
C ASP A 211 9.90 -17.86 -18.82
N ALA A 212 10.24 -16.64 -18.39
CA ALA A 212 10.80 -16.38 -17.07
C ALA A 212 9.72 -16.54 -15.99
N PHE A 213 8.52 -16.01 -16.24
CA PHE A 213 7.36 -16.21 -15.38
C PHE A 213 6.94 -17.69 -15.32
N LEU A 214 6.86 -18.37 -16.47
CA LEU A 214 6.48 -19.78 -16.54
C LEU A 214 7.51 -20.69 -15.85
N SER A 215 8.80 -20.36 -15.91
CA SER A 215 9.87 -21.11 -15.23
C SER A 215 9.72 -21.09 -13.71
N VAL A 216 9.25 -19.97 -13.13
CA VAL A 216 8.93 -19.90 -11.70
C VAL A 216 7.69 -20.75 -11.39
N ALA A 217 6.63 -20.56 -12.19
CA ALA A 217 5.33 -21.18 -11.93
C ALA A 217 5.32 -22.71 -12.04
N GLN A 218 6.20 -23.31 -12.85
CA GLN A 218 6.19 -24.76 -13.12
C GLN A 218 6.49 -25.62 -11.87
N GLY A 219 7.00 -25.02 -10.80
CA GLY A 219 7.23 -25.69 -9.51
C GLY A 219 5.97 -25.98 -8.70
N SER A 220 4.82 -25.38 -9.05
CA SER A 220 3.53 -25.59 -8.37
C SER A 220 2.55 -26.37 -9.25
N ASP A 221 1.67 -27.14 -8.62
CA ASP A 221 0.52 -27.77 -9.28
C ASP A 221 -0.61 -26.76 -9.57
N LEU A 222 -0.56 -25.57 -8.95
CA LEU A 222 -1.51 -24.49 -9.18
C LEU A 222 -1.13 -23.71 -10.46
N PRO A 223 -2.00 -23.64 -11.47
CA PRO A 223 -1.68 -22.95 -12.72
C PRO A 223 -1.44 -21.44 -12.51
N PRO A 224 -0.47 -20.84 -13.23
CA PRO A 224 -0.25 -19.40 -13.18
C PRO A 224 -1.40 -18.63 -13.83
N LYS A 225 -1.60 -17.39 -13.39
CA LYS A 225 -2.56 -16.43 -13.96
C LYS A 225 -1.84 -15.13 -14.29
N PHE A 226 -2.10 -14.56 -15.46
CA PHE A 226 -1.68 -13.20 -15.78
C PHE A 226 -2.91 -12.30 -15.81
N ILE A 227 -3.00 -11.39 -14.84
CA ILE A 227 -4.18 -10.57 -14.59
C ILE A 227 -3.91 -9.16 -15.14
N ILE A 228 -4.78 -8.69 -16.01
CA ILE A 228 -4.73 -7.37 -16.65
C ILE A 228 -5.96 -6.59 -16.22
N MET A 229 -5.77 -5.44 -15.57
CA MET A 229 -6.84 -4.59 -15.05
C MET A 229 -6.80 -3.24 -15.76
N LYS A 230 -7.89 -2.80 -16.39
CA LYS A 230 -7.91 -1.60 -17.23
C LYS A 230 -8.95 -0.59 -16.73
N HIS A 231 -8.49 0.64 -16.49
CA HIS A 231 -9.31 1.81 -16.24
C HIS A 231 -8.93 2.88 -17.25
N LEU A 232 -9.72 3.03 -18.31
CA LEU A 232 -9.36 3.85 -19.49
C LEU A 232 -10.44 4.89 -19.82
N PRO A 233 -10.63 5.92 -18.97
CA PRO A 233 -11.65 6.95 -19.19
C PRO A 233 -11.33 7.88 -20.39
N ASN A 234 -10.08 7.92 -20.85
CA ASN A 234 -9.62 8.84 -21.89
C ASN A 234 -9.13 8.06 -23.12
N LYS A 235 -9.65 8.34 -24.33
CA LYS A 235 -9.34 7.52 -25.52
C LYS A 235 -7.88 7.63 -26.00
N ASP A 236 -7.33 8.83 -26.00
CA ASP A 236 -6.05 9.15 -26.66
C ASP A 236 -4.90 9.40 -25.66
N GLU A 237 -5.12 9.05 -24.39
CA GLU A 237 -4.13 9.22 -23.32
C GLU A 237 -3.29 7.94 -23.14
N LYS A 238 -1.96 8.09 -23.07
CA LYS A 238 -1.09 6.96 -22.73
C LYS A 238 -1.34 6.52 -21.28
N PRO A 239 -1.44 5.20 -21.00
CA PRO A 239 -1.70 4.75 -19.65
C PRO A 239 -0.46 4.89 -18.75
N ILE A 240 -0.69 5.11 -17.46
CA ILE A 240 0.26 4.72 -16.42
C ILE A 240 0.13 3.20 -16.26
N VAL A 241 1.24 2.47 -16.31
CA VAL A 241 1.22 1.03 -16.08
C VAL A 241 1.72 0.72 -14.67
N LEU A 242 0.92 -0.01 -13.89
CA LEU A 242 1.30 -0.51 -12.57
C LEU A 242 1.58 -2.01 -12.68
N VAL A 243 2.68 -2.51 -12.11
CA VAL A 243 3.01 -3.95 -12.13
C VAL A 243 3.21 -4.45 -10.71
N GLY A 244 2.47 -5.47 -10.29
CA GLY A 244 2.58 -6.02 -8.94
C GLY A 244 3.17 -7.42 -8.93
N LYS A 245 4.20 -7.67 -8.09
CA LYS A 245 4.69 -9.04 -7.82
C LYS A 245 3.55 -9.89 -7.24
N GLY A 246 3.24 -11.01 -7.90
CA GLY A 246 2.07 -11.85 -7.63
C GLY A 246 2.37 -13.23 -7.04
N LEU A 247 3.46 -13.38 -6.27
CA LEU A 247 3.84 -14.64 -5.65
C LEU A 247 2.93 -14.93 -4.45
N THR A 248 1.89 -15.74 -4.65
CA THR A 248 0.91 -16.04 -3.58
C THR A 248 1.51 -16.88 -2.46
N TYR A 249 2.59 -17.60 -2.78
CA TYR A 249 3.48 -18.21 -1.79
C TYR A 249 4.88 -18.39 -2.39
N ASP A 250 5.89 -18.26 -1.53
CA ASP A 250 7.28 -18.42 -1.91
C ASP A 250 8.02 -19.34 -0.92
N SER A 251 8.27 -20.58 -1.36
CA SER A 251 9.11 -21.52 -0.61
C SER A 251 10.61 -21.32 -0.88
N GLY A 252 10.97 -20.50 -1.88
CA GLY A 252 12.29 -20.34 -2.46
C GLY A 252 12.65 -21.33 -3.56
N GLY A 253 11.71 -22.19 -3.98
CA GLY A 253 12.01 -23.26 -4.94
C GLY A 253 13.14 -24.16 -4.43
N TYR A 254 14.00 -24.67 -5.31
CA TYR A 254 15.13 -25.53 -4.91
C TYR A 254 16.13 -24.85 -3.96
N ALA A 255 16.18 -23.52 -3.93
CA ALA A 255 16.86 -22.73 -2.91
C ALA A 255 15.96 -22.53 -1.69
N ILE A 256 15.54 -23.65 -1.10
CA ILE A 256 14.50 -23.70 -0.07
C ILE A 256 14.79 -22.75 1.09
N LYS A 257 13.80 -21.94 1.46
CA LYS A 257 13.85 -21.10 2.65
C LYS A 257 13.86 -21.96 3.93
N PRO A 258 14.55 -21.55 4.99
CA PRO A 258 14.37 -22.12 6.31
C PRO A 258 12.91 -21.98 6.78
N ALA A 259 12.41 -22.94 7.57
CA ALA A 259 11.03 -22.96 8.03
C ALA A 259 10.56 -21.61 8.64
N THR A 260 11.38 -20.99 9.49
CA THR A 260 11.06 -19.70 10.12
C THR A 260 10.97 -18.55 9.12
N GLY A 261 11.77 -18.57 8.05
CA GLY A 261 11.72 -17.58 6.98
C GLY A 261 10.52 -17.78 6.03
N MET A 262 9.95 -18.98 6.00
CA MET A 262 8.86 -19.34 5.10
C MET A 262 7.47 -19.03 5.65
N VAL A 263 7.29 -19.05 6.99
CA VAL A 263 5.99 -18.86 7.66
C VAL A 263 5.22 -17.61 7.19
N THR A 264 5.93 -16.52 6.88
CA THR A 264 5.32 -15.27 6.45
C THR A 264 5.23 -15.12 4.93
N MET A 265 5.70 -16.06 4.12
CA MET A 265 5.79 -15.90 2.66
C MET A 265 4.45 -15.91 1.92
N LYS A 266 3.33 -16.13 2.62
CA LYS A 266 2.00 -15.73 2.12
C LYS A 266 1.91 -14.23 1.79
N THR A 267 2.77 -13.40 2.38
CA THR A 267 2.79 -11.95 2.17
C THR A 267 3.53 -11.54 0.91
N ASP A 268 4.13 -12.49 0.18
CA ASP A 268 4.99 -12.21 -0.97
C ASP A 268 4.24 -11.78 -2.25
N MET A 269 2.92 -11.71 -2.12
CA MET A 269 1.99 -11.13 -3.07
C MET A 269 1.62 -9.68 -2.73
N GLY A 270 2.28 -9.04 -1.75
CA GLY A 270 2.00 -7.67 -1.30
C GLY A 270 2.04 -6.63 -2.43
N GLY A 271 2.91 -6.82 -3.41
CA GLY A 271 2.95 -6.03 -4.64
C GLY A 271 1.62 -6.10 -5.40
N SER A 272 1.18 -7.31 -5.75
CA SER A 272 -0.10 -7.55 -6.44
C SER A 272 -1.31 -7.06 -5.64
N ALA A 273 -1.35 -7.30 -4.32
CA ALA A 273 -2.42 -6.82 -3.46
C ALA A 273 -2.55 -5.30 -3.52
N SER A 274 -1.42 -4.59 -3.51
CA SER A 274 -1.39 -3.14 -3.54
C SER A 274 -1.85 -2.55 -4.87
N VAL A 275 -1.45 -3.14 -6.01
CA VAL A 275 -1.89 -2.66 -7.33
C VAL A 275 -3.36 -2.98 -7.60
N ILE A 276 -3.84 -4.17 -7.21
CA ILE A 276 -5.27 -4.53 -7.28
C ILE A 276 -6.10 -3.55 -6.45
N SER A 277 -5.70 -3.30 -5.22
CA SER A 277 -6.42 -2.39 -4.32
C SER A 277 -6.36 -0.93 -4.81
N THR A 278 -5.24 -0.52 -5.40
CA THR A 278 -5.13 0.80 -6.03
C THR A 278 -6.12 0.93 -7.19
N MET A 279 -6.25 -0.09 -8.04
CA MET A 279 -7.24 -0.09 -9.12
C MET A 279 -8.67 0.00 -8.58
N TYR A 280 -8.97 -0.61 -7.43
CA TYR A 280 -10.27 -0.45 -6.79
C TYR A 280 -10.56 1.01 -6.43
N ALA A 281 -9.63 1.70 -5.77
CA ALA A 281 -9.79 3.13 -5.44
C ALA A 281 -9.89 4.00 -6.70
N VAL A 282 -9.09 3.71 -7.74
CA VAL A 282 -9.10 4.42 -9.03
C VAL A 282 -10.47 4.30 -9.72
N GLY A 283 -11.00 3.09 -9.83
CA GLY A 283 -12.33 2.82 -10.40
C GLY A 283 -13.45 3.44 -9.57
N LYS A 284 -13.42 3.25 -8.24
CA LYS A 284 -14.42 3.78 -7.32
C LYS A 284 -14.53 5.30 -7.38
N MET A 285 -13.38 5.98 -7.47
CA MET A 285 -13.32 7.44 -7.59
C MET A 285 -13.46 7.93 -9.03
N LYS A 286 -13.60 7.03 -10.01
CA LYS A 286 -13.67 7.34 -11.44
C LYS A 286 -12.57 8.32 -11.86
N VAL A 287 -11.34 8.06 -11.42
CA VAL A 287 -10.20 8.95 -11.64
C VAL A 287 -10.05 9.21 -13.13
N GLN A 288 -9.86 10.47 -13.54
CA GLN A 288 -9.79 10.85 -14.95
C GLN A 288 -8.37 10.65 -15.52
N ARG A 289 -7.84 9.44 -15.39
CA ARG A 289 -6.51 9.04 -15.88
C ARG A 289 -6.54 7.61 -16.39
N ASN A 290 -5.92 7.34 -17.53
CA ASN A 290 -5.71 5.99 -18.02
C ASN A 290 -4.70 5.22 -17.15
N VAL A 291 -5.12 4.06 -16.64
CA VAL A 291 -4.28 3.17 -15.84
C VAL A 291 -4.52 1.73 -16.28
N ILE A 292 -3.42 0.99 -16.46
CA ILE A 292 -3.46 -0.45 -16.65
C ILE A 292 -2.59 -1.09 -15.58
N ALA A 293 -3.12 -2.03 -14.81
CA ALA A 293 -2.35 -2.78 -13.83
C ALA A 293 -2.15 -4.24 -14.30
N LEU A 294 -0.96 -4.78 -14.05
CA LEU A 294 -0.53 -6.12 -14.46
C LEU A 294 -0.07 -6.91 -13.24
N VAL A 295 -0.48 -8.18 -13.16
CA VAL A 295 -0.02 -9.12 -12.14
C VAL A 295 0.30 -10.46 -12.78
N ALA A 296 1.56 -10.89 -12.70
CA ALA A 296 1.97 -12.27 -12.97
C ALA A 296 1.87 -13.06 -11.67
N SER A 297 0.79 -13.85 -11.52
CA SER A 297 0.51 -14.60 -10.30
C SER A 297 0.84 -16.08 -10.45
N CYS A 298 1.67 -16.58 -9.53
CA CYS A 298 2.03 -17.98 -9.38
C CYS A 298 2.47 -18.27 -7.93
N GLU A 299 2.84 -19.51 -7.64
CA GLU A 299 3.62 -19.85 -6.45
C GLU A 299 5.02 -20.29 -6.86
N ASN A 300 6.02 -19.96 -6.04
CA ASN A 300 7.37 -20.51 -6.18
C ASN A 300 7.50 -21.70 -5.22
N MET A 301 7.37 -22.90 -5.80
CA MET A 301 7.29 -24.17 -5.08
C MET A 301 8.33 -25.17 -5.60
N ILE A 302 8.45 -26.32 -4.93
CA ILE A 302 9.32 -27.43 -5.34
C ILE A 302 8.46 -28.60 -5.81
N ASN A 303 8.74 -29.07 -7.02
CA ASN A 303 8.30 -30.36 -7.54
C ASN A 303 9.40 -30.93 -8.47
N GLY A 304 9.14 -32.09 -9.10
CA GLY A 304 10.10 -32.71 -10.01
C GLY A 304 10.35 -31.97 -11.33
N HIS A 305 9.58 -30.91 -11.61
CA HIS A 305 9.66 -30.08 -12.82
C HIS A 305 10.12 -28.65 -12.53
N ALA A 306 10.35 -28.29 -11.27
CA ALA A 306 10.76 -26.96 -10.87
C ALA A 306 12.11 -26.58 -11.52
N TYR A 307 12.23 -25.32 -11.91
CA TYR A 307 13.50 -24.74 -12.33
C TYR A 307 14.53 -24.79 -11.19
N ARG A 308 15.82 -24.85 -11.54
CA ARG A 308 16.92 -25.16 -10.62
C ARG A 308 17.97 -24.06 -10.65
N ASN A 309 18.75 -23.99 -9.57
CA ASN A 309 19.98 -23.22 -9.57
C ASN A 309 20.93 -23.81 -10.63
N GLY A 310 21.47 -22.96 -11.50
CA GLY A 310 22.30 -23.32 -12.64
C GLY A 310 21.53 -23.47 -13.96
N ASP A 311 20.20 -23.43 -13.97
CA ASP A 311 19.44 -23.40 -15.21
C ASP A 311 19.65 -22.06 -15.94
N ILE A 312 19.57 -22.08 -17.27
CA ILE A 312 19.48 -20.89 -18.10
C ILE A 312 18.09 -20.87 -18.72
N ILE A 313 17.30 -19.85 -18.40
CA ILE A 313 15.93 -19.68 -18.87
C ILE A 313 15.85 -18.54 -19.88
N SER A 314 14.80 -18.50 -20.70
CA SER A 314 14.49 -17.34 -21.55
C SER A 314 13.48 -16.41 -20.85
N SER A 315 13.17 -15.30 -21.49
CA SER A 315 12.17 -14.32 -21.08
C SER A 315 11.30 -13.92 -22.27
N MET A 316 10.19 -13.22 -22.03
CA MET A 316 9.33 -12.66 -23.06
C MET A 316 10.09 -11.72 -24.01
N LYS A 317 11.12 -11.04 -23.52
CA LYS A 317 12.03 -10.20 -24.31
C LYS A 317 12.97 -11.02 -25.21
N GLY A 318 13.11 -12.32 -24.95
CA GLY A 318 14.07 -13.22 -25.60
C GLY A 318 15.46 -13.22 -24.96
N SER A 319 15.66 -12.44 -23.88
CA SER A 319 16.92 -12.48 -23.12
C SER A 319 17.06 -13.78 -22.34
N THR A 320 18.28 -14.28 -22.27
CA THR A 320 18.67 -15.46 -21.50
C THR A 320 19.11 -15.08 -20.08
N ILE A 321 18.62 -15.79 -19.08
CA ILE A 321 18.85 -15.50 -17.66
C ILE A 321 19.46 -16.73 -17.00
N GLU A 322 20.67 -16.58 -16.45
CA GLU A 322 21.29 -17.54 -15.55
C GLU A 322 20.62 -17.49 -14.18
N VAL A 323 19.95 -18.58 -13.82
CA VAL A 323 19.27 -18.74 -12.52
C VAL A 323 20.30 -19.19 -11.50
N ILE A 324 20.91 -18.25 -10.79
CA ILE A 324 21.85 -18.56 -9.71
C ILE A 324 21.11 -19.02 -8.46
N ASN A 325 19.95 -18.42 -8.18
CA ASN A 325 19.17 -18.73 -6.99
C ASN A 325 17.67 -18.66 -7.31
N THR A 326 16.96 -19.77 -7.09
CA THR A 326 15.50 -19.92 -7.28
C THR A 326 14.66 -19.19 -6.21
N ASP A 327 15.30 -18.63 -5.17
CA ASP A 327 14.72 -17.70 -4.18
C ASP A 327 14.81 -16.22 -4.62
N ALA A 328 15.21 -15.99 -5.87
CA ALA A 328 15.14 -14.69 -6.54
C ALA A 328 14.14 -14.75 -7.71
N GLU A 329 12.99 -15.35 -7.44
CA GLU A 329 11.87 -15.61 -8.34
C GLU A 329 11.10 -14.34 -8.72
N GLY A 330 10.91 -13.43 -7.77
CA GLY A 330 10.04 -12.28 -7.94
C GLY A 330 10.45 -11.43 -9.14
N ARG A 331 11.75 -11.22 -9.31
CA ARG A 331 12.29 -10.44 -10.43
C ARG A 331 12.10 -11.15 -11.79
N LEU A 332 12.06 -12.48 -11.81
CA LEU A 332 11.81 -13.27 -13.03
C LEU A 332 10.35 -13.11 -13.48
N THR A 333 9.41 -13.20 -12.54
CA THR A 333 7.97 -12.99 -12.85
C THR A 333 7.69 -11.54 -13.27
N LEU A 334 8.35 -10.57 -12.63
CA LEU A 334 8.24 -9.15 -12.96
C LEU A 334 8.88 -8.82 -14.30
N ALA A 335 9.99 -9.44 -14.68
CA ALA A 335 10.66 -9.20 -15.96
C ALA A 335 9.69 -9.33 -17.14
N ASP A 336 8.93 -10.43 -17.20
CA ASP A 336 7.97 -10.66 -18.28
C ASP A 336 6.75 -9.74 -18.18
N ALA A 337 6.26 -9.46 -16.98
CA ALA A 337 5.13 -8.55 -16.78
C ALA A 337 5.46 -7.09 -17.15
N ILE A 338 6.66 -6.62 -16.76
CA ILE A 338 7.17 -5.28 -17.09
C ILE A 338 7.41 -5.20 -18.59
N TYR A 339 8.03 -6.22 -19.21
CA TYR A 339 8.25 -6.22 -20.65
C TYR A 339 6.95 -6.26 -21.44
N TYR A 340 5.93 -7.01 -20.99
CA TYR A 340 4.59 -6.95 -21.58
C TYR A 340 4.04 -5.51 -21.53
N GLY A 341 4.13 -4.85 -20.37
CA GLY A 341 3.71 -3.46 -20.20
C GLY A 341 4.45 -2.50 -21.15
N ALA A 342 5.77 -2.59 -21.20
CA ALA A 342 6.62 -1.73 -22.01
C ALA A 342 6.41 -1.94 -23.53
N SER A 343 6.27 -3.19 -23.97
CA SER A 343 6.24 -3.54 -25.39
C SER A 343 4.84 -3.56 -26.01
N LYS A 344 3.77 -3.73 -25.22
CA LYS A 344 2.39 -3.88 -25.73
C LYS A 344 1.47 -2.70 -25.44
N LEU A 345 1.76 -1.90 -24.40
CA LEU A 345 0.79 -0.93 -23.89
C LEU A 345 1.12 0.54 -24.19
N ASN A 346 2.26 0.84 -24.83
CA ASN A 346 2.75 2.20 -25.10
C ASN A 346 2.58 3.14 -23.87
N PRO A 347 3.11 2.77 -22.70
CA PRO A 347 2.86 3.47 -21.46
C PRO A 347 3.50 4.86 -21.43
N GLU A 348 2.93 5.73 -20.59
CA GLU A 348 3.56 7.00 -20.26
C GLU A 348 4.73 6.83 -19.28
N CYS A 349 4.55 5.92 -18.32
CA CYS A 349 5.54 5.41 -17.39
C CYS A 349 5.08 4.05 -16.81
N ILE A 350 6.02 3.29 -16.23
CA ILE A 350 5.76 2.04 -15.51
C ILE A 350 6.18 2.21 -14.05
N ILE A 351 5.33 1.80 -13.12
CA ILE A 351 5.68 1.65 -11.70
C ILE A 351 5.49 0.18 -11.33
N ASP A 352 6.57 -0.53 -11.01
CA ASP A 352 6.45 -1.88 -10.46
C ASP A 352 6.63 -1.88 -8.93
N VAL A 353 5.92 -2.79 -8.27
CA VAL A 353 5.81 -2.86 -6.81
C VAL A 353 5.97 -4.31 -6.36
N ALA A 354 6.93 -4.56 -5.48
CA ALA A 354 7.28 -5.91 -5.10
C ALA A 354 7.85 -6.01 -3.68
N THR A 355 7.49 -7.08 -2.97
CA THR A 355 8.26 -7.57 -1.82
C THR A 355 9.47 -8.31 -2.36
N LEU A 356 10.52 -7.56 -2.75
CA LEU A 356 11.54 -8.13 -3.63
C LEU A 356 12.80 -8.58 -2.90
N THR A 357 13.31 -7.78 -1.95
CA THR A 357 14.62 -8.09 -1.37
C THR A 357 14.67 -7.93 0.14
N GLY A 358 15.23 -8.94 0.82
CA GLY A 358 15.68 -8.79 2.21
C GLY A 358 16.78 -7.73 2.36
N ALA A 359 17.56 -7.49 1.30
CA ALA A 359 18.59 -6.45 1.27
C ALA A 359 18.01 -5.03 1.44
N CYS A 360 16.83 -4.74 0.89
CA CYS A 360 16.15 -3.47 1.10
C CYS A 360 15.79 -3.27 2.58
N ILE A 361 15.33 -4.33 3.25
CA ILE A 361 15.02 -4.30 4.70
C ILE A 361 16.28 -4.03 5.51
N GLN A 362 17.40 -4.69 5.18
CA GLN A 362 18.67 -4.47 5.87
C GLN A 362 19.20 -3.04 5.70
N ALA A 363 18.99 -2.44 4.52
CA ALA A 363 19.47 -1.10 4.22
C ALA A 363 18.58 0.02 4.80
N LEU A 364 17.26 -0.11 4.71
CA LEU A 364 16.31 0.98 5.00
C LEU A 364 15.37 0.69 6.18
N GLY A 365 15.44 -0.51 6.76
CA GLY A 365 14.55 -0.96 7.82
C GLY A 365 13.16 -1.39 7.33
N SER A 366 12.26 -1.63 8.28
CA SER A 366 10.94 -2.24 8.03
C SER A 366 9.83 -1.24 7.69
N ARG A 367 10.15 0.03 7.40
CA ARG A 367 9.15 1.10 7.25
C ARG A 367 9.31 1.96 6.01
N VAL A 368 10.38 1.76 5.26
CA VAL A 368 10.76 2.61 4.13
C VAL A 368 10.72 1.77 2.85
N ILE A 369 10.06 2.30 1.83
CA ILE A 369 10.06 1.75 0.48
C ILE A 369 11.42 2.06 -0.15
N GLY A 370 12.12 1.03 -0.62
CA GLY A 370 13.30 1.21 -1.45
C GLY A 370 12.91 1.47 -2.89
N ALA A 371 13.65 2.33 -3.59
CA ALA A 371 13.35 2.63 -4.98
C ALA A 371 14.59 2.59 -5.88
N VAL A 372 14.41 2.06 -7.09
CA VAL A 372 15.36 2.12 -8.21
C VAL A 372 14.61 2.72 -9.40
N SER A 373 15.26 3.59 -10.18
CA SER A 373 14.58 4.31 -11.27
C SER A 373 15.56 4.71 -12.35
N ASN A 374 15.12 4.63 -13.60
CA ASN A 374 15.82 5.15 -14.78
C ASN A 374 15.41 6.60 -15.13
N ASN A 375 14.45 7.18 -14.39
CA ASN A 375 13.89 8.48 -14.69
C ASN A 375 13.65 9.32 -13.42
N ASP A 376 14.35 10.46 -13.34
CA ASP A 376 14.33 11.33 -12.17
C ASP A 376 12.99 12.05 -11.98
N GLU A 377 12.33 12.43 -13.07
CA GLU A 377 11.05 13.14 -13.03
C GLU A 377 9.93 12.25 -12.49
N VAL A 378 9.80 11.02 -13.01
CA VAL A 378 8.81 10.05 -12.53
C VAL A 378 9.09 9.69 -11.07
N PHE A 379 10.36 9.48 -10.71
CA PHE A 379 10.75 9.24 -9.32
C PHE A 379 10.35 10.41 -8.39
N ALA A 380 10.62 11.66 -8.78
CA ALA A 380 10.27 12.83 -7.99
C ALA A 380 8.76 12.93 -7.75
N LYS A 381 7.93 12.65 -8.76
CA LYS A 381 6.47 12.68 -8.65
C LYS A 381 5.92 11.59 -7.72
N ILE A 382 6.46 10.38 -7.76
CA ILE A 382 6.02 9.31 -6.84
C ILE A 382 6.54 9.55 -5.42
N LYS A 383 7.74 10.11 -5.26
CA LYS A 383 8.27 10.55 -3.96
C LYS A 383 7.40 11.63 -3.32
N GLU A 384 7.01 12.66 -4.09
CA GLU A 384 6.07 13.70 -3.64
C GLU A 384 4.74 13.08 -3.20
N SER A 385 4.24 12.10 -3.96
CA SER A 385 3.01 11.38 -3.64
C SER A 385 3.11 10.59 -2.34
N ALA A 386 4.26 9.95 -2.09
CA ALA A 386 4.55 9.19 -0.89
C ALA A 386 4.66 10.10 0.34
N ASP A 387 5.42 11.19 0.25
CA ASP A 387 5.56 12.18 1.31
C ASP A 387 4.20 12.78 1.71
N PHE A 388 3.39 13.14 0.72
CA PHE A 388 2.04 13.66 0.94
C PHE A 388 1.13 12.65 1.66
N MET A 389 1.26 11.37 1.32
CA MET A 389 0.46 10.29 1.92
C MET A 389 1.04 9.71 3.22
N GLY A 390 2.21 10.21 3.65
CA GLY A 390 2.89 9.74 4.86
C GLY A 390 3.50 8.35 4.73
N GLU A 391 3.91 7.95 3.52
CA GLU A 391 4.63 6.71 3.26
C GLU A 391 6.09 7.05 2.93
N TYR A 392 7.04 6.44 3.64
CA TYR A 392 8.45 6.75 3.45
C TYR A 392 9.00 6.04 2.22
N LEU A 393 9.69 6.78 1.35
CA LEU A 393 10.26 6.26 0.12
C LEU A 393 11.67 6.82 -0.07
N TRP A 394 12.64 5.97 -0.37
CA TRP A 394 14.03 6.37 -0.53
C TRP A 394 14.66 5.74 -1.78
N ARG A 395 15.35 6.55 -2.58
CA ARG A 395 16.03 6.07 -3.80
C ARG A 395 17.39 5.51 -3.46
N PHE A 396 17.70 4.34 -3.99
CA PHE A 396 19.07 3.86 -4.02
C PHE A 396 19.83 4.47 -5.22
N PRO A 397 21.13 4.75 -5.08
CA PRO A 397 21.96 5.16 -6.20
C PRO A 397 22.21 3.97 -7.14
N VAL A 398 22.16 4.21 -8.45
CA VAL A 398 22.57 3.24 -9.48
C VAL A 398 23.83 3.77 -10.15
N TYR A 399 24.84 2.92 -10.26
CA TYR A 399 26.12 3.21 -10.91
C TYR A 399 26.42 2.13 -11.94
N GLU A 400 27.38 2.39 -12.84
CA GLU A 400 27.70 1.47 -13.93
C GLU A 400 28.16 0.10 -13.44
N GLU A 401 28.88 0.05 -12.31
CA GLU A 401 29.32 -1.19 -11.69
C GLU A 401 28.15 -2.10 -11.29
N HIS A 402 27.02 -1.51 -10.89
CA HIS A 402 25.80 -2.27 -10.62
C HIS A 402 25.22 -2.86 -11.91
N LYS A 403 25.24 -2.11 -13.01
CA LYS A 403 24.78 -2.56 -14.34
C LYS A 403 25.65 -3.67 -14.91
N GLU A 404 26.96 -3.56 -14.77
CA GLU A 404 27.87 -4.64 -15.16
C GLU A 404 27.68 -5.88 -14.28
N SER A 405 27.39 -5.72 -12.99
CA SER A 405 27.27 -6.84 -12.06
C SER A 405 26.10 -7.79 -12.34
N VAL A 406 25.06 -7.33 -13.03
CA VAL A 406 23.89 -8.16 -13.39
C VAL A 406 24.08 -8.91 -14.71
N LYS A 407 25.16 -8.68 -15.46
CA LYS A 407 25.42 -9.38 -16.73
C LYS A 407 25.84 -10.84 -16.48
N GLY A 408 25.30 -11.74 -17.29
CA GLY A 408 25.68 -13.15 -17.30
C GLY A 408 27.10 -13.40 -17.82
N LYS A 409 27.61 -14.58 -17.51
CA LYS A 409 28.86 -15.12 -18.09
C LYS A 409 28.56 -15.96 -19.33
N VAL A 410 27.42 -16.62 -19.34
CA VAL A 410 26.95 -17.58 -20.35
C VAL A 410 25.59 -17.16 -20.91
N GLY A 411 24.73 -16.51 -20.11
CA GLY A 411 23.52 -15.83 -20.54
C GLY A 411 23.68 -14.31 -20.60
N ASP A 412 22.60 -13.61 -20.96
CA ASP A 412 22.59 -12.16 -20.99
C ASP A 412 22.58 -11.56 -19.58
N LEU A 413 21.89 -12.19 -18.63
CA LEU A 413 21.68 -11.71 -17.26
C LEU A 413 21.91 -12.78 -16.20
N LEU A 414 22.27 -12.35 -14.99
CA LEU A 414 22.25 -13.11 -13.74
C LEU A 414 21.04 -12.69 -12.90
N ASN A 415 20.24 -13.66 -12.45
CA ASN A 415 19.13 -13.31 -11.56
C ASN A 415 19.60 -12.93 -10.14
N VAL A 416 20.82 -13.31 -9.73
CA VAL A 416 21.43 -12.90 -8.46
C VAL A 416 22.90 -12.55 -8.67
N THR A 417 23.30 -11.41 -8.12
CA THR A 417 24.69 -10.93 -8.12
C THR A 417 25.45 -11.45 -6.89
N ALA A 418 26.77 -11.37 -6.92
CA ALA A 418 27.60 -11.82 -5.79
C ALA A 418 27.26 -11.07 -4.48
N PRO A 419 27.39 -11.70 -3.29
CA PRO A 419 27.19 -11.02 -2.00
C PRO A 419 28.00 -9.72 -1.89
N GLY A 420 27.40 -8.69 -1.26
CA GLY A 420 28.06 -7.39 -1.07
C GLY A 420 27.91 -6.40 -2.22
N THR A 421 27.24 -6.76 -3.32
CA THR A 421 27.03 -5.88 -4.51
C THR A 421 25.81 -4.96 -4.41
N GLY A 422 25.14 -4.89 -3.25
CA GLY A 422 23.93 -4.09 -3.08
C GLY A 422 22.68 -4.76 -3.67
N GLY A 423 22.25 -5.88 -3.08
CA GLY A 423 21.20 -6.74 -3.65
C GLY A 423 19.86 -6.05 -3.96
N ALA A 424 19.50 -4.98 -3.25
CA ALA A 424 18.31 -4.18 -3.57
C ALA A 424 18.49 -3.36 -4.86
N ILE A 425 19.70 -2.82 -5.07
CA ILE A 425 20.07 -2.05 -6.27
C ILE A 425 20.12 -3.01 -7.47
N THR A 426 20.85 -4.12 -7.36
CA THR A 426 21.03 -5.05 -8.47
C THR A 426 19.74 -5.77 -8.86
N ALA A 427 18.81 -5.97 -7.93
CA ALA A 427 17.45 -6.43 -8.25
C ALA A 427 16.69 -5.43 -9.11
N GLY A 428 16.73 -4.14 -8.76
CA GLY A 428 16.13 -3.08 -9.59
C GLY A 428 16.81 -2.96 -10.95
N VAL A 429 18.15 -2.99 -11.00
CA VAL A 429 18.91 -2.94 -12.25
C VAL A 429 18.60 -4.14 -13.17
N PHE A 430 18.40 -5.33 -12.61
CA PHE A 430 17.90 -6.48 -13.37
C PHE A 430 16.54 -6.18 -14.03
N LEU A 431 15.62 -5.56 -13.30
CA LEU A 431 14.30 -5.19 -13.82
C LEU A 431 14.36 -4.07 -14.88
N GLU A 432 15.29 -3.12 -14.74
CA GLU A 432 15.52 -2.03 -15.71
C GLU A 432 15.83 -2.58 -17.12
N HIS A 433 16.40 -3.78 -17.24
CA HIS A 433 16.63 -4.42 -18.56
C HIS A 433 15.33 -4.66 -19.34
N PHE A 434 14.18 -4.78 -18.66
CA PHE A 434 12.90 -5.17 -19.25
C PHE A 434 11.97 -3.98 -19.51
N VAL A 435 12.37 -2.74 -19.20
CA VAL A 435 11.49 -1.56 -19.33
C VAL A 435 11.55 -0.88 -20.71
N GLU A 436 12.39 -1.40 -21.63
CA GLU A 436 12.70 -0.77 -22.92
C GLU A 436 13.16 0.68 -22.74
N ASN A 437 12.58 1.64 -23.48
CA ASN A 437 12.86 3.07 -23.33
C ASN A 437 11.82 3.79 -22.46
N THR A 438 11.10 3.05 -21.61
CA THR A 438 9.98 3.59 -20.84
C THR A 438 10.48 4.23 -19.54
N PRO A 439 10.01 5.44 -19.17
CA PRO A 439 10.22 6.00 -17.84
C PRO A 439 9.68 5.07 -16.76
N TRP A 440 10.51 4.71 -15.79
CA TRP A 440 10.19 3.62 -14.89
C TRP A 440 10.72 3.83 -13.46
N VAL A 441 9.95 3.36 -12.49
CA VAL A 441 10.35 3.26 -11.08
C VAL A 441 9.96 1.90 -10.52
N HIS A 442 10.94 1.20 -9.94
CA HIS A 442 10.72 0.04 -9.07
C HIS A 442 10.56 0.47 -7.62
N LEU A 443 9.57 -0.10 -6.94
CA LEU A 443 9.33 0.05 -5.51
C LEU A 443 9.50 -1.31 -4.80
N ASP A 444 10.57 -1.44 -4.02
CA ASP A 444 10.76 -2.55 -3.10
C ASP A 444 10.04 -2.26 -1.77
N ILE A 445 8.94 -2.98 -1.54
CA ILE A 445 8.08 -2.87 -0.36
C ILE A 445 8.28 -4.03 0.62
N ALA A 446 9.37 -4.81 0.49
CA ALA A 446 9.66 -5.92 1.38
C ALA A 446 9.63 -5.53 2.87
N GLY A 447 10.10 -4.32 3.20
CA GLY A 447 10.04 -3.77 4.56
C GLY A 447 8.63 -3.39 5.01
N PRO A 448 8.00 -2.37 4.37
CA PRO A 448 6.77 -1.77 4.90
C PRO A 448 5.48 -2.56 4.64
N SER A 449 5.48 -3.59 3.78
CA SER A 449 4.24 -4.31 3.40
C SER A 449 3.59 -5.08 4.55
N TYR A 450 4.38 -5.65 5.47
CA TYR A 450 3.91 -6.48 6.58
C TYR A 450 4.79 -6.30 7.82
N SER A 451 4.18 -6.32 9.02
CA SER A 451 4.91 -6.23 10.28
C SER A 451 4.31 -7.12 11.37
N ASN A 452 5.17 -7.72 12.20
CA ASN A 452 4.76 -8.45 13.41
C ASN A 452 4.42 -7.52 14.60
N SER A 453 4.29 -6.22 14.36
CA SER A 453 3.93 -5.24 15.39
C SER A 453 3.24 -4.04 14.77
N ALA A 454 2.32 -3.42 15.51
CA ALA A 454 1.72 -2.16 15.07
C ALA A 454 2.76 -1.03 15.04
N TRP A 455 2.64 -0.13 14.07
CA TRP A 455 3.51 1.03 13.95
C TRP A 455 2.80 2.19 13.26
N GLY A 456 3.02 3.43 13.75
CA GLY A 456 2.30 4.59 13.23
C GLY A 456 0.78 4.39 13.35
N THR A 457 0.09 4.44 12.21
CA THR A 457 -1.35 4.13 12.08
C THR A 457 -1.64 2.71 11.58
N ASN A 458 -0.61 1.94 11.24
CA ASN A 458 -0.74 0.59 10.75
C ASN A 458 -0.89 -0.42 11.90
N PRO A 459 -1.82 -1.37 11.78
CA PRO A 459 -1.94 -2.48 12.74
C PRO A 459 -0.77 -3.46 12.58
N GLU A 460 -0.72 -4.44 13.47
CA GLU A 460 0.03 -5.67 13.21
C GLU A 460 -0.53 -6.38 11.96
N GLY A 461 0.36 -7.02 11.21
CA GLY A 461 0.08 -7.66 9.93
C GLY A 461 0.39 -6.75 8.75
N ALA A 462 -0.38 -6.91 7.68
CA ALA A 462 -0.27 -6.09 6.48
C ALA A 462 -0.55 -4.60 6.75
N SER A 463 0.23 -3.72 6.11
CA SER A 463 0.07 -2.26 6.23
C SER A 463 -0.84 -1.64 5.17
N GLY A 464 -0.90 -2.24 3.98
CA GLY A 464 -1.53 -1.66 2.80
C GLY A 464 -0.62 -0.70 2.00
N THR A 465 0.64 -0.56 2.38
CA THR A 465 1.62 0.22 1.60
C THR A 465 1.97 -0.49 0.29
N PRO A 466 2.00 0.20 -0.87
CA PRO A 466 1.92 1.65 -1.07
C PRO A 466 0.60 2.12 -1.73
N VAL A 467 -0.57 1.54 -1.37
CA VAL A 467 -1.86 1.86 -2.01
C VAL A 467 -2.15 3.37 -2.04
N LYS A 468 -1.91 4.07 -0.93
CA LYS A 468 -2.14 5.52 -0.83
C LYS A 468 -1.23 6.28 -1.79
N THR A 469 0.06 5.95 -1.82
CA THR A 469 1.05 6.54 -2.72
C THR A 469 0.67 6.32 -4.18
N LEU A 470 0.34 5.09 -4.58
CA LEU A 470 0.01 4.76 -5.97
C LEU A 470 -1.27 5.47 -6.43
N TYR A 471 -2.32 5.48 -5.61
CA TYR A 471 -3.55 6.21 -5.92
C TYR A 471 -3.29 7.72 -6.11
N ASN A 472 -2.53 8.33 -5.19
CA ASN A 472 -2.18 9.75 -5.27
C ASN A 472 -1.35 10.05 -6.52
N PHE A 473 -0.35 9.21 -6.79
CA PHE A 473 0.50 9.33 -7.97
C PHE A 473 -0.35 9.28 -9.23
N VAL A 474 -1.16 8.24 -9.43
CA VAL A 474 -2.07 8.12 -10.58
C VAL A 474 -2.95 9.36 -10.74
N LYS A 475 -3.54 9.84 -9.64
CA LYS A 475 -4.47 10.97 -9.67
C LYS A 475 -3.78 12.30 -10.03
N LYS A 476 -2.54 12.52 -9.59
CA LYS A 476 -1.84 13.80 -9.75
C LYS A 476 -0.84 13.82 -10.91
N TYR A 477 -0.43 12.66 -11.40
CA TYR A 477 0.66 12.56 -12.36
C TYR A 477 0.33 13.31 -13.65
N ASN A 478 1.15 14.32 -13.91
CA ASN A 478 1.13 15.13 -15.11
C ASN A 478 2.60 15.42 -15.46
N LYS A 479 2.98 15.22 -16.73
CA LYS A 479 4.32 15.55 -17.25
C LYS A 479 4.57 17.06 -17.45
N LYS A 480 3.65 17.93 -17.03
CA LYS A 480 3.74 19.39 -17.24
C LYS A 480 4.63 20.06 -16.22
#